data_AF-A0A9D2EAT7-F1
#
_entry.id   AF-A0A9D2EAT7-F1
#
_cell.length_a   1.000
_cell.length_b   1.000
_cell.length_c   1.000
_cell.angle_alpha   90.00
_cell.angle_beta   90.00
_cell.angle_gamma   90.00
#
_symmetry.space_group_name_H-M   'P 1'
#
loop_
_entity.id
_entity.type
_entity.pdbx_description
1 polymer ?
#
loop_
_entity_poly.entity_id
_entity_poly.type
_entity_poly.pdbx_seq_one_letter_code
_entity_poly.pdbx_strand_id
1 'polypeptide(L)'
;MANEVSAADGAIARGAQIVAESKQTLNSEIQSLEAKLSGLGSQWQGAAATAFASLMENWRAQARKITQSLDEFEANLTSSQQTYTAADDSSTSAMNRLQGRLG
;
A
#
# COMPACT_ATOMS: atom_id res chain seq x y z
N MET A 1 -19.18 21.46 0.41
CA MET A 1 -17.93 21.60 1.16
C MET A 1 -17.81 20.59 2.31
N ALA A 2 -18.34 20.81 3.52
CA ALA A 2 -18.15 19.86 4.64
C ALA A 2 -18.59 18.40 4.35
N ASN A 3 -19.72 18.21 3.67
CA ASN A 3 -20.22 16.87 3.30
C ASN A 3 -19.39 16.19 2.19
N GLU A 4 -18.71 16.98 1.34
CA GLU A 4 -17.84 16.46 0.28
C GLU A 4 -16.47 16.05 0.83
N VAL A 5 -15.96 16.79 1.82
CA VAL A 5 -14.71 16.47 2.55
C VAL A 5 -14.87 15.18 3.34
N SER A 6 -15.95 15.03 4.11
CA SER A 6 -16.23 13.79 4.86
C SER A 6 -16.39 12.58 3.94
N ALA A 7 -17.02 12.76 2.76
CA ALA A 7 -17.13 11.71 1.76
C ALA A 7 -15.76 11.33 1.14
N ALA A 8 -14.87 12.32 0.93
CA ALA A 8 -13.52 12.11 0.43
C ALA A 8 -12.65 11.36 1.46
N ASP A 9 -12.69 11.75 2.74
CA ASP A 9 -11.99 11.06 3.83
C ASP A 9 -12.45 9.60 3.96
N GLY A 10 -13.76 9.36 3.93
CA GLY A 10 -14.31 8.01 3.94
C GLY A 10 -13.94 7.17 2.71
N ALA A 11 -13.66 7.80 1.56
CA ALA A 11 -13.19 7.10 0.36
C ALA A 11 -11.69 6.78 0.44
N ILE A 12 -10.87 7.70 0.95
CA ILE A 12 -9.42 7.52 1.12
C ILE A 12 -9.15 6.42 2.15
N ALA A 13 -9.84 6.44 3.31
CA ALA A 13 -9.69 5.41 4.33
C ALA A 13 -10.05 4.00 3.81
N ARG A 14 -11.14 3.89 3.05
CA ARG A 14 -11.52 2.62 2.39
C ARG A 14 -10.50 2.19 1.34
N GLY A 15 -9.98 3.13 0.56
CA GLY A 15 -8.91 2.87 -0.41
C GLY A 15 -7.66 2.33 0.26
N ALA A 16 -7.22 2.94 1.36
CA ALA A 16 -6.07 2.49 2.14
C ALA A 16 -6.27 1.06 2.68
N GLN A 17 -7.47 0.74 3.18
CA GLN A 17 -7.79 -0.60 3.66
C GLN A 17 -7.72 -1.65 2.53
N ILE A 18 -8.32 -1.36 1.38
CA ILE A 18 -8.28 -2.26 0.20
C ILE A 18 -6.84 -2.52 -0.25
N VAL A 19 -5.99 -1.49 -0.20
CA VAL A 19 -4.57 -1.60 -0.54
C VAL A 19 -3.83 -2.49 0.45
N ALA A 20 -4.08 -2.31 1.76
CA ALA A 20 -3.47 -3.14 2.79
C ALA A 20 -3.87 -4.62 2.64
N GLU A 21 -5.15 -4.90 2.40
CA GLU A 21 -5.65 -6.26 2.12
C GLU A 21 -5.05 -6.86 0.85
N SER A 22 -4.97 -6.07 -0.22
CA SER A 22 -4.37 -6.49 -1.50
C SER A 22 -2.88 -6.80 -1.34
N LYS A 23 -2.16 -5.99 -0.55
CA LYS A 23 -0.74 -6.21 -0.21
C LYS A 23 -0.54 -7.49 0.59
N GLN A 24 -1.37 -7.76 1.58
CA GLN A 24 -1.31 -9.00 2.34
C GLN A 24 -1.55 -10.23 1.45
N THR A 25 -2.54 -10.13 0.55
CA THR A 25 -2.86 -11.19 -0.42
C THR A 25 -1.68 -11.43 -1.37
N LEU A 26 -1.13 -10.38 -1.99
CA LEU A 26 0.01 -10.47 -2.89
C LEU A 26 1.25 -11.05 -2.21
N ASN A 27 1.56 -10.62 -0.99
CA ASN A 27 2.68 -11.18 -0.22
C ASN A 27 2.51 -12.68 0.04
N SER A 28 1.27 -13.12 0.33
CA SER A 28 0.97 -14.54 0.54
C SER A 28 1.12 -15.35 -0.76
N GLU A 29 0.68 -14.80 -1.90
CA GLU A 29 0.86 -15.43 -3.21
C GLU A 29 2.34 -15.53 -3.61
N ILE A 30 3.12 -14.47 -3.36
CA ILE A 30 4.56 -14.44 -3.61
C ILE A 30 5.26 -15.55 -2.83
N GLN A 31 4.97 -15.67 -1.54
CA GLN A 31 5.55 -16.71 -0.68
C GLN A 31 5.12 -18.11 -1.11
N SER A 32 3.85 -18.29 -1.48
CA SER A 32 3.33 -19.57 -1.98
C SER A 32 4.03 -20.01 -3.27
N LEU A 33 4.23 -19.08 -4.21
CA LEU A 33 4.94 -19.39 -5.45
C LEU A 33 6.42 -19.70 -5.18
N GLU A 34 7.09 -18.92 -4.32
CA GLU A 34 8.48 -19.18 -3.95
C GLU A 34 8.64 -20.56 -3.30
N ALA A 35 7.74 -20.95 -2.40
CA ALA A 35 7.74 -22.27 -1.78
C ALA A 35 7.60 -23.39 -2.83
N LYS A 36 6.63 -23.26 -3.75
CA LYS A 36 6.42 -24.23 -4.85
C LYS A 36 7.65 -24.34 -5.74
N LEU A 37 8.25 -23.21 -6.11
CA LEU A 37 9.42 -23.16 -6.97
C LEU A 37 10.63 -23.78 -6.26
N SER A 38 10.86 -23.48 -4.98
CA SER A 38 11.96 -24.07 -4.20
C SER A 38 11.86 -25.60 -4.11
N GLY A 39 10.64 -26.15 -3.98
CA GLY A 39 10.40 -27.59 -3.99
C GLY A 39 10.80 -28.24 -5.32
N LEU A 40 10.53 -27.56 -6.44
CA LEU A 40 10.91 -28.04 -7.78
C LEU A 40 12.42 -27.91 -8.04
N GLY A 41 13.05 -26.85 -7.55
CA GLY A 41 14.47 -26.59 -7.72
C GLY A 41 15.39 -27.69 -7.18
N SER A 42 14.94 -28.40 -6.14
CA SER A 42 15.67 -29.56 -5.58
C SER A 42 15.85 -30.71 -6.58
N GLN A 43 15.02 -30.77 -7.63
CA GLN A 43 15.05 -31.81 -8.66
C GLN A 43 15.94 -31.45 -9.85
N TRP A 44 16.33 -30.17 -10.00
CA TRP A 44 17.09 -29.71 -11.17
C TRP A 44 18.59 -29.67 -10.85
N GLN A 45 19.39 -30.41 -11.63
CA GLN A 45 20.84 -30.52 -11.48
C GLN A 45 21.55 -30.07 -12.76
N GLY A 46 22.83 -29.68 -12.64
CA GLY A 46 23.64 -29.22 -13.76
C GLY A 46 23.19 -27.87 -14.32
N ALA A 47 23.20 -27.70 -15.64
CA ALA A 47 22.87 -26.41 -16.30
C ALA A 47 21.45 -25.89 -15.96
N ALA A 48 20.50 -26.78 -15.68
CA ALA A 48 19.15 -26.41 -15.28
C ALA A 48 19.11 -25.74 -13.89
N ALA A 49 20.03 -26.11 -12.99
CA ALA A 49 20.13 -25.50 -11.66
C ALA A 49 20.54 -24.03 -11.75
N THR A 50 21.48 -23.69 -12.65
CA THR A 50 21.90 -22.31 -12.88
C THR A 50 20.77 -21.45 -13.46
N ALA A 51 20.02 -21.98 -14.45
CA ALA A 51 18.87 -21.29 -15.01
C ALA A 51 17.78 -21.03 -13.95
N PHE A 52 17.54 -22.01 -13.08
CA PHE A 52 16.60 -21.86 -11.96
C PHE A 52 17.05 -20.84 -10.92
N ALA A 53 18.33 -20.82 -10.56
CA ALA A 53 18.87 -19.82 -9.65
C ALA A 53 18.65 -18.39 -10.19
N SER A 54 18.92 -18.18 -11.48
CA SER A 54 18.66 -16.91 -12.16
C SER A 54 17.17 -16.55 -12.18
N LEU A 55 16.29 -17.52 -12.42
CA LEU A 55 14.83 -17.33 -12.36
C LEU A 55 14.39 -16.92 -10.93
N MET A 56 14.91 -17.59 -9.89
CA MET A 56 14.58 -17.29 -8.49
C MET A 56 15.06 -15.91 -8.06
N GLU A 57 16.24 -15.49 -8.51
CA GLU A 57 16.76 -14.16 -8.25
C GLU A 57 15.86 -13.08 -8.89
N ASN A 58 15.52 -13.24 -10.16
CA ASN A 58 14.60 -12.33 -10.86
C ASN A 58 13.22 -12.31 -10.21
N TRP A 59 12.68 -13.47 -9.85
CA TRP A 59 11.40 -13.59 -9.12
C TRP A 59 11.41 -12.77 -7.83
N ARG A 60 12.43 -12.96 -6.98
CA ARG A 60 12.58 -12.21 -5.72
C ARG A 60 12.75 -10.72 -5.94
N ALA A 61 13.47 -10.31 -6.99
CA ALA A 61 13.63 -8.90 -7.34
C ALA A 61 12.28 -8.26 -7.72
N GLN A 62 11.50 -8.94 -8.56
CA GLN A 62 10.19 -8.46 -8.99
C GLN A 62 9.19 -8.44 -7.82
N ALA A 63 9.19 -9.47 -6.98
CA ALA A 63 8.38 -9.52 -5.77
C ALA A 63 8.66 -8.33 -4.83
N ARG A 64 9.94 -8.06 -4.54
CA ARG A 64 10.34 -6.89 -3.73
C ARG A 64 9.86 -5.58 -4.33
N LYS A 65 9.98 -5.41 -5.65
CA LYS A 65 9.52 -4.20 -6.34
C LYS A 65 8.02 -3.99 -6.17
N ILE A 66 7.22 -5.05 -6.31
CA ILE A 66 5.77 -4.98 -6.12
C ILE A 66 5.44 -4.60 -4.68
N THR A 67 6.02 -5.28 -3.69
CA THR A 67 5.78 -4.98 -2.26
C THR A 67 6.16 -3.53 -1.93
N GLN A 68 7.31 -3.06 -2.42
CA GLN A 68 7.76 -1.68 -2.18
C GLN A 68 6.83 -0.63 -2.80
N SER A 69 6.34 -0.85 -4.03
CA SER A 69 5.36 0.06 -4.64
C SER A 69 4.03 0.10 -3.88
N LEU A 70 3.61 -1.02 -3.27
CA LEU A 70 2.42 -1.06 -2.42
C LEU A 70 2.64 -0.34 -1.09
N ASP A 71 3.83 -0.47 -0.49
CA ASP A 71 4.22 0.28 0.72
C ASP A 71 4.19 1.79 0.46
N GLU A 72 4.76 2.24 -0.66
CA GLU A 72 4.72 3.64 -1.07
C GLU A 72 3.28 4.12 -1.33
N PHE A 73 2.45 3.30 -1.95
CA PHE A 73 1.06 3.66 -2.22
C PHE A 73 0.24 3.78 -0.93
N GLU A 74 0.39 2.84 0.00
CA GLU A 74 -0.22 2.88 1.34
C GLU A 74 0.21 4.13 2.13
N ALA A 75 1.52 4.44 2.11
CA ALA A 75 2.06 5.64 2.75
C ALA A 75 1.49 6.93 2.15
N ASN A 76 1.40 7.01 0.81
CA ASN A 76 0.83 8.16 0.11
C ASN A 76 -0.66 8.36 0.43
N LEU A 77 -1.43 7.27 0.53
CA LEU A 77 -2.84 7.33 0.92
C LEU A 77 -3.00 7.81 2.36
N THR A 78 -2.19 7.30 3.28
CA THR A 78 -2.21 7.69 4.70
C THR A 78 -1.80 9.16 4.89
N SER A 79 -0.76 9.61 4.17
CA SER A 79 -0.31 11.00 4.19
C SER A 79 -1.36 11.95 3.59
N SER A 80 -2.03 11.54 2.51
CA SER A 80 -3.13 12.31 1.93
C SER A 80 -4.26 12.47 2.94
N GLN A 81 -4.67 11.39 3.61
CA GLN A 81 -5.69 11.43 4.66
C GLN A 81 -5.34 12.43 5.78
N GLN A 82 -4.11 12.37 6.30
CA GLN A 82 -3.64 13.29 7.34
C GLN A 82 -3.67 14.76 6.87
N THR A 83 -3.30 15.01 5.62
CA THR A 83 -3.29 16.36 5.04
C THR A 83 -4.71 16.91 4.92
N TYR A 84 -5.67 16.09 4.47
CA TYR A 84 -7.08 16.49 4.37
C TYR A 84 -7.66 16.82 5.75
N THR A 85 -7.46 15.96 6.74
CA THR A 85 -7.95 16.19 8.12
C THR A 85 -7.34 17.46 8.73
N ALA A 86 -6.03 17.68 8.58
CA ALA A 86 -5.38 18.88 9.12
C ALA A 86 -5.88 20.19 8.46
N ALA A 87 -6.16 20.16 7.16
CA ALA A 87 -6.72 21.30 6.44
C ALA A 87 -8.15 21.64 6.90
N ASP A 88 -8.96 20.61 7.20
CA ASP A 88 -10.32 20.78 7.71
C ASP A 88 -10.34 21.33 9.14
N ASP A 89 -9.52 20.78 10.04
CA ASP A 89 -9.38 21.26 11.42
C ASP A 89 -8.97 22.73 11.49
N SER A 90 -8.04 23.14 10.61
CA SER A 90 -7.60 24.53 10.48
C SER A 90 -8.73 25.45 10.02
N SER A 91 -9.50 25.03 9.00
CA SER A 91 -10.63 25.79 8.45
C SER A 91 -11.76 25.96 9.46
N THR A 92 -12.13 24.87 10.15
CA THR A 92 -13.13 24.86 11.22
C THR A 92 -12.69 25.74 12.38
N SER A 93 -11.43 25.65 12.80
CA SER A 93 -10.87 26.51 13.86
C SER A 93 -10.92 27.99 13.48
N ALA A 94 -10.59 28.35 12.24
CA ALA A 94 -10.66 29.73 11.76
C ALA A 94 -12.11 30.25 11.75
N MET A 95 -13.06 29.43 11.31
CA MET A 95 -14.48 29.78 11.28
C MET A 95 -15.04 29.99 12.68
N ASN A 96 -14.73 29.10 13.63
CA ASN A 96 -15.14 29.22 15.03
C ASN A 96 -14.61 30.51 15.68
N ARG A 97 -13.34 30.88 15.38
CA ARG A 97 -12.76 32.14 15.85
C ARG A 97 -13.47 33.36 15.27
N LEU A 98 -13.86 33.30 13.99
CA LEU A 98 -14.62 34.38 13.36
C LEU A 98 -16.00 34.51 14.00
N GLN A 99 -16.71 33.40 14.21
CA GLN A 99 -18.02 33.39 14.85
C GLN A 99 -17.98 33.96 16.27
N GLY A 100 -16.97 33.58 17.07
CA GLY A 100 -16.78 34.13 18.42
C GLY A 100 -16.39 35.61 18.47
N ARG A 101 -16.01 36.23 17.34
CA ARG A 101 -15.76 37.67 17.23
C ARG A 101 -16.98 38.47 16.75
N LEU A 102 -17.98 37.78 16.19
CA LEU A 102 -19.19 38.38 15.62
C LEU A 102 -20.40 38.27 16.55
N GLY A 103 -20.30 37.48 17.63
CA GLY A 103 -21.23 37.47 18.77
C GLY A 103 -20.63 38.20 19.97
#